data_AF-A0A9P5XCM5-F1
#
_entry.id   AF-A0A9P5XCM5-F1
#
_cell.length_a   1.000
_cell.length_b   1.000
_cell.length_c   1.000
_cell.angle_alpha   90.00
_cell.angle_beta   90.00
_cell.angle_gamma   90.00
#
_symmetry.space_group_name_H-M   'P 1'
#
loop_
_entity.id
_entity.type
_entity.pdbx_description
1 polymer ?
#
loop_
_entity_poly.entity_id
_entity_poly.type
_entity_poly.pdbx_seq_one_letter_code
_entity_poly.pdbx_strand_id
1 'polypeptide(L)'
;MHMLQHGPFWAWVTIGGDAVDVYDVRQSGSLITCWIASEAGKRFAVNWYNSTREMPLKGSVYIDGVHCDTHIMLDAHNFPNKPSGVGISYARTSEYTRRDFMFAPIQVTDDDRLLDHIDDTRDLGVIKLHLWKIQVMHVTSRIQGHEAGRQTLEAQVVHERSKKAGSHHVQFGEEYISPAPVIDAVQAREIDVKPYLTFEFKYRPLDLLIANDIAPKVLYTLSPTPALSDLPQDSNFDDVQEISHLEV
;
A
#
# COMPACT_ATOMS: atom_id res chain seq x y z
N MET A 1 1.24 8.13 -12.73
CA MET A 1 1.35 7.89 -11.28
C MET A 1 0.50 8.92 -10.55
N HIS A 2 -0.71 8.54 -10.15
CA HIS A 2 -1.67 9.42 -9.50
C HIS A 2 -1.67 9.12 -7.99
N MET A 3 -1.30 10.11 -7.17
CA MET A 3 -1.45 10.05 -5.71
C MET A 3 -2.78 10.69 -5.34
N LEU A 4 -3.43 10.21 -4.27
CA LEU A 4 -4.61 10.90 -3.75
C LEU A 4 -4.17 12.20 -3.06
N GLN A 5 -4.92 13.28 -3.27
CA GLN A 5 -4.64 14.58 -2.68
C GLN A 5 -5.90 15.24 -2.12
N HIS A 6 -5.77 15.85 -0.93
CA HIS A 6 -6.75 16.76 -0.35
C HIS A 6 -6.03 17.96 0.28
N GLY A 7 -6.09 19.13 -0.35
CA GLY A 7 -5.36 20.30 0.16
C GLY A 7 -3.86 19.99 0.35
N PRO A 8 -3.31 20.14 1.57
CA PRO A 8 -1.90 19.89 1.86
C PRO A 8 -1.59 18.41 2.18
N PHE A 9 -2.54 17.49 2.00
CA PHE A 9 -2.39 16.08 2.31
C PHE A 9 -2.31 15.24 1.03
N TRP A 10 -1.33 14.34 0.98
CA TRP A 10 -1.21 13.32 -0.07
C TRP A 10 -1.15 11.94 0.55
N ALA A 11 -1.71 10.94 -0.14
CA ALA A 11 -1.60 9.55 0.25
C ALA A 11 -1.51 8.63 -0.99
N TRP A 12 -0.72 7.56 -0.87
CA TRP A 12 -0.57 6.57 -1.93
C TRP A 12 -0.11 5.22 -1.36
N VAL A 13 -0.29 4.18 -2.17
CA VAL A 13 0.21 2.83 -1.87
C VAL A 13 1.37 2.53 -2.81
N THR A 14 2.41 1.86 -2.30
CA THR A 14 3.54 1.38 -3.10
C THR A 14 3.62 -0.14 -3.06
N ILE A 15 3.90 -0.77 -4.21
CA ILE A 15 4.24 -2.20 -4.32
C ILE A 15 5.68 -2.28 -4.85
N GLY A 16 6.57 -2.98 -4.16
CA GLY A 16 7.98 -3.06 -4.58
C GLY A 16 8.75 -1.73 -4.54
N GLY A 17 8.22 -0.71 -3.86
CA GLY A 17 8.81 0.63 -3.78
C GLY A 17 8.21 1.64 -4.76
N ASP A 18 7.53 1.17 -5.80
CA ASP A 18 6.89 2.02 -6.81
C ASP A 18 5.43 2.30 -6.44
N ALA A 19 4.97 3.54 -6.64
CA ALA A 19 3.58 3.86 -6.36
C ALA A 19 2.67 3.25 -7.42
N VAL A 20 1.60 2.61 -6.97
CA VAL A 20 0.64 1.95 -7.85
C VAL A 20 -0.26 2.98 -8.54
N ASP A 21 -0.79 2.60 -9.70
CA ASP A 21 -1.85 3.37 -10.33
C ASP A 21 -3.14 3.32 -9.50
N VAL A 22 -3.87 4.43 -9.53
CA VAL A 22 -5.19 4.55 -8.90
C VAL A 22 -6.27 4.69 -9.97
N TYR A 23 -7.42 4.09 -9.72
CA TYR A 23 -8.57 4.04 -10.63
C TYR A 23 -9.84 4.50 -9.90
N ASP A 24 -10.80 5.03 -10.65
CA ASP A 24 -12.12 5.46 -10.14
C ASP A 24 -12.02 6.26 -8.83
N VAL A 25 -11.23 7.35 -8.88
CA VAL A 25 -11.04 8.26 -7.74
C VAL A 25 -12.34 9.03 -7.50
N ARG A 26 -12.85 8.96 -6.27
CA ARG A 26 -14.05 9.69 -5.84
C ARG A 26 -13.77 10.44 -4.55
N GLN A 27 -14.39 11.61 -4.42
CA GLN A 27 -14.33 12.41 -3.21
C GLN A 27 -15.74 12.73 -2.73
N SER A 28 -15.99 12.50 -1.44
CA SER A 28 -17.23 12.87 -0.76
C SER A 28 -16.89 13.51 0.59
N GLY A 29 -16.97 14.84 0.65
CA GLY A 29 -16.55 15.61 1.82
C GLY A 29 -15.08 15.35 2.17
N SER A 30 -14.85 14.77 3.36
CA SER A 30 -13.54 14.42 3.92
C SER A 30 -13.13 12.96 3.66
N LEU A 31 -13.80 12.26 2.75
CA LEU A 31 -13.44 10.92 2.31
C LEU A 31 -12.99 10.98 0.85
N ILE A 32 -11.79 10.48 0.58
CA ILE A 32 -11.30 10.22 -0.78
C ILE A 32 -11.11 8.72 -0.91
N THR A 33 -11.74 8.13 -1.93
CA THR A 33 -11.70 6.70 -2.20
C THR A 33 -11.19 6.47 -3.62
N CYS A 34 -10.47 5.37 -3.83
CA CYS A 34 -10.04 4.91 -5.15
C CYS A 34 -9.89 3.39 -5.16
N TRP A 35 -9.65 2.85 -6.33
CA TRP A 35 -9.23 1.47 -6.53
C TRP A 35 -7.75 1.39 -6.88
N ILE A 36 -7.06 0.38 -6.37
CA ILE A 36 -5.69 0.03 -6.74
C ILE A 36 -5.60 -1.45 -7.12
N ALA A 37 -4.71 -1.76 -8.05
CA ALA A 37 -4.39 -3.15 -8.37
C ALA A 37 -3.55 -3.77 -7.24
N SER A 38 -3.94 -4.95 -6.76
CA SER A 38 -3.16 -5.75 -5.82
C SER A 38 -2.53 -6.95 -6.50
N GLU A 39 -1.33 -7.32 -6.03
CA GLU A 39 -0.55 -8.44 -6.57
C GLU A 39 -0.25 -9.45 -5.45
N ALA A 40 -0.78 -10.67 -5.56
CA ALA A 40 -0.55 -11.71 -4.57
C ALA A 40 0.96 -12.00 -4.37
N GLY A 41 1.35 -12.19 -3.11
CA GLY A 41 2.73 -12.43 -2.71
C GLY A 41 3.62 -11.18 -2.71
N LYS A 42 3.11 -10.02 -3.15
CA LYS A 42 3.89 -8.78 -3.12
C LYS A 42 3.66 -8.01 -1.83
N ARG A 43 4.77 -7.46 -1.32
CA ARG A 43 4.78 -6.55 -0.17
C ARG A 43 4.37 -5.16 -0.62
N PHE A 44 3.70 -4.44 0.26
CA PHE A 44 3.30 -3.06 -0.01
C PHE A 44 3.56 -2.14 1.18
N ALA A 45 3.50 -0.83 0.92
CA ALA A 45 3.52 0.20 1.96
C ALA A 45 2.39 1.21 1.74
N VAL A 46 1.83 1.69 2.84
CA VAL A 46 0.89 2.82 2.89
C VAL A 46 1.70 4.07 3.20
N ASN A 47 1.63 5.06 2.32
CA ASN A 47 2.42 6.28 2.43
C ASN A 47 1.51 7.49 2.48
N TRP A 48 1.93 8.50 3.22
CA TRP A 48 1.27 9.80 3.20
C TRP A 48 2.24 10.93 3.48
N TYR A 49 1.85 12.13 3.06
CA TYR A 49 2.63 13.34 3.17
C TYR A 49 1.74 14.53 3.54
N ASN A 50 2.27 15.42 4.38
CA ASN A 50 1.65 16.70 4.72
C ASN A 50 2.64 17.83 4.46
N SER A 51 2.36 18.68 3.47
CA SER A 51 3.29 19.75 3.06
C SER A 51 3.45 20.84 4.10
N THR A 52 2.41 21.13 4.88
CA THR A 52 2.42 22.31 5.77
C THR A 52 2.74 21.94 7.20
N ARG A 53 2.25 20.79 7.68
CA ARG A 53 2.37 20.39 9.10
C ARG A 53 2.00 21.53 10.07
N GLU A 54 0.94 22.27 9.72
CA GLU A 54 0.43 23.39 10.53
C GLU A 54 -0.03 22.97 11.91
N MET A 55 -0.49 21.73 12.06
CA MET A 55 -0.92 21.17 13.33
C MET A 55 -0.52 19.70 13.46
N PRO A 56 -0.39 19.16 14.69
CA PRO A 56 -0.11 17.76 14.88
C PRO A 56 -1.27 16.88 14.39
N LEU A 57 -0.92 15.75 13.78
CA LEU A 57 -1.86 14.76 13.29
C LEU A 57 -1.51 13.37 13.78
N LYS A 58 -2.55 12.56 14.03
CA LYS A 58 -2.43 11.12 14.17
C LYS A 58 -2.91 10.45 12.89
N GLY A 59 -2.02 9.71 12.23
CA GLY A 59 -2.36 8.79 11.15
C GLY A 59 -2.62 7.40 11.73
N SER A 60 -3.83 6.87 11.55
CA SER A 60 -4.19 5.50 11.92
C SER A 60 -4.45 4.70 10.65
N VAL A 61 -3.69 3.61 10.48
CA VAL A 61 -3.78 2.73 9.31
C VAL A 61 -4.61 1.51 9.67
N TYR A 62 -5.68 1.29 8.90
CA TYR A 62 -6.53 0.10 8.98
C TYR A 62 -6.40 -0.68 7.68
N ILE A 63 -6.26 -2.00 7.79
CA ILE A 63 -6.17 -2.91 6.65
C ILE A 63 -7.19 -4.01 6.89
N ASP A 64 -8.12 -4.20 5.96
CA ASP A 64 -9.19 -5.19 6.07
C ASP A 64 -10.04 -5.05 7.35
N GLY A 65 -10.16 -3.82 7.85
CA GLY A 65 -10.84 -3.48 9.11
C GLY A 65 -9.98 -3.63 10.37
N VAL A 66 -8.76 -4.16 10.26
CA VAL A 66 -7.84 -4.34 11.39
C VAL A 66 -6.94 -3.11 11.55
N HIS A 67 -6.88 -2.55 12.75
CA HIS A 67 -5.96 -1.46 13.07
C HIS A 67 -4.52 -1.96 13.13
N CYS A 68 -3.71 -1.58 12.16
CA CYS A 68 -2.36 -2.11 11.97
C CYS A 68 -1.28 -1.20 12.54
N ASP A 69 -1.41 0.11 12.38
CA ASP A 69 -0.40 1.06 12.82
C ASP A 69 -0.98 2.43 13.21
N THR A 70 -0.26 3.12 14.09
CA THR A 70 -0.51 4.51 14.43
C THR A 70 0.79 5.28 14.39
N HIS A 71 0.77 6.40 13.69
CA HIS A 71 1.91 7.31 13.59
C HIS A 71 1.49 8.74 13.93
N ILE A 72 2.32 9.43 14.69
CA ILE A 72 2.11 10.83 15.06
C ILE A 72 3.02 11.72 14.23
N MET A 73 2.41 12.59 13.44
CA MET A 73 3.08 13.65 12.72
C MET A 73 2.99 14.94 13.55
N LEU A 74 4.09 15.35 14.15
CA LEU A 74 4.17 16.58 14.94
C LEU A 74 4.13 17.83 14.03
N ASP A 75 3.73 18.98 14.55
CA ASP A 75 3.69 20.21 13.76
C ASP A 75 5.09 20.76 13.45
N ALA A 76 5.21 21.54 12.38
CA ALA A 76 6.48 22.12 11.95
C ALA A 76 6.93 23.31 12.82
N HIS A 77 6.02 23.96 13.54
CA HIS A 77 6.36 25.11 14.38
C HIS A 77 7.19 24.70 15.59
N ASN A 78 6.74 23.68 16.33
CA ASN A 78 7.44 23.15 17.50
C ASN A 78 8.52 22.12 17.13
N PHE A 79 8.35 21.40 16.01
CA PHE A 79 9.23 20.31 15.62
C PHE A 79 9.68 20.40 14.14
N PRO A 80 10.40 21.46 13.73
CA PRO A 80 10.70 21.73 12.31
C PRO A 80 11.52 20.63 11.62
N ASN A 81 12.37 19.91 12.37
CA ASN A 81 13.27 18.89 11.84
C ASN A 81 12.62 17.52 11.62
N LYS A 82 11.34 17.34 12.01
CA LYS A 82 10.64 16.06 11.76
C LYS A 82 10.29 15.93 10.27
N PRO A 83 10.09 14.71 9.76
CA PRO A 83 9.72 14.52 8.36
C PRO A 83 8.27 14.94 8.09
N SER A 84 8.00 15.34 6.86
CA SER A 84 6.65 15.63 6.35
C SER A 84 5.98 14.41 5.70
N GLY A 85 6.74 13.33 5.46
CA GLY A 85 6.27 12.09 4.87
C GLY A 85 6.44 10.90 5.80
N VAL A 86 5.56 9.91 5.65
CA VAL A 86 5.54 8.66 6.41
C VAL A 86 5.24 7.52 5.46
N GLY A 87 5.89 6.38 5.67
CA GLY A 87 5.61 5.12 4.99
C GLY A 87 5.55 3.98 5.98
N ILE A 88 4.48 3.21 5.97
CA ILE A 88 4.27 2.05 6.84
C ILE A 88 4.10 0.80 5.97
N SER A 89 4.99 -0.17 6.14
CA SER A 89 5.02 -1.41 5.35
C SER A 89 4.97 -2.69 6.19
N TYR A 90 4.88 -2.56 7.52
CA TYR A 90 4.97 -3.68 8.44
C TYR A 90 4.18 -3.42 9.72
N ALA A 91 3.90 -4.49 10.46
CA ALA A 91 3.57 -4.43 11.88
C ALA A 91 4.72 -4.99 12.72
N ARG A 92 4.90 -4.41 13.91
CA ARG A 92 5.82 -4.93 14.92
C ARG A 92 5.11 -6.05 15.69
N THR A 93 5.70 -7.24 15.71
CA THR A 93 5.13 -8.46 16.34
C THR A 93 5.78 -8.82 17.67
N SER A 94 6.93 -8.21 17.97
CA SER A 94 7.55 -8.24 19.29
C SER A 94 8.48 -7.02 19.48
N GLU A 95 9.15 -6.94 20.63
CA GLU A 95 10.21 -5.95 20.86
C GLU A 95 11.36 -6.05 19.83
N TYR A 96 11.54 -7.21 19.19
CA TYR A 96 12.68 -7.51 18.31
C TYR A 96 12.30 -8.00 16.92
N THR A 97 11.01 -8.12 16.59
CA THR A 97 10.56 -8.68 15.31
C THR A 97 9.47 -7.87 14.64
N ARG A 98 9.41 -7.97 13.32
CA ARG A 98 8.43 -7.34 12.45
C ARG A 98 7.96 -8.32 11.37
N ARG A 99 6.77 -8.06 10.84
CA ARG A 99 6.22 -8.75 9.67
C ARG A 99 5.67 -7.74 8.68
N ASP A 100 6.04 -7.87 7.41
CA ASP A 100 5.61 -6.97 6.35
C ASP A 100 4.14 -7.21 5.97
N PHE A 101 3.46 -6.17 5.49
CA PHE A 101 2.15 -6.33 4.87
C PHE A 101 2.30 -6.92 3.47
N MET A 102 1.54 -7.96 3.18
CA MET A 102 1.61 -8.68 1.90
C MET A 102 0.21 -9.03 1.40
N PHE A 103 -0.07 -8.76 0.14
CA PHE A 103 -1.30 -9.23 -0.47
C PHE A 103 -1.27 -10.75 -0.65
N ALA A 104 -2.41 -11.41 -0.46
CA ALA A 104 -2.55 -12.85 -0.59
C ALA A 104 -3.90 -13.22 -1.21
N PRO A 105 -3.98 -14.33 -1.94
CA PRO A 105 -5.26 -14.81 -2.46
C PRO A 105 -6.20 -15.13 -1.30
N ILE A 106 -7.46 -14.73 -1.41
CA ILE A 106 -8.50 -15.18 -0.49
C ILE A 106 -8.78 -16.66 -0.75
N GLN A 107 -8.86 -17.45 0.32
CA GLN A 107 -9.31 -18.83 0.19
C GLN A 107 -10.83 -18.87 0.03
N VAL A 108 -11.31 -19.66 -0.92
CA VAL A 108 -12.75 -19.86 -1.15
C VAL A 108 -13.20 -21.21 -0.61
N THR A 109 -14.41 -21.26 -0.08
CA THR A 109 -15.07 -22.49 0.40
C THR A 109 -16.54 -22.52 -0.03
N ASP A 110 -17.11 -23.71 -0.14
CA ASP A 110 -18.52 -23.99 -0.45
C ASP A 110 -19.39 -24.17 0.81
N ASP A 111 -18.83 -23.92 1.99
CA ASP A 111 -19.57 -23.98 3.25
C ASP A 111 -20.52 -22.77 3.39
N ASP A 112 -21.79 -23.01 3.08
CA ASP A 112 -22.89 -22.03 3.16
C ASP A 112 -22.95 -21.28 4.50
N ARG A 113 -22.39 -21.81 5.60
CA ARG A 113 -22.31 -21.12 6.91
C ARG A 113 -21.48 -19.83 6.87
N LEU A 114 -20.56 -19.71 5.91
CA LEU A 114 -19.70 -18.53 5.74
C LEU A 114 -20.33 -17.45 4.85
N LEU A 115 -21.48 -17.69 4.24
CA LEU A 115 -22.23 -16.66 3.49
C LEU A 115 -22.67 -15.51 4.39
N ASP A 116 -23.18 -15.84 5.59
CA ASP A 116 -23.83 -14.87 6.48
C ASP A 116 -22.84 -14.03 7.33
N HIS A 117 -21.56 -14.44 7.43
CA HIS A 117 -20.59 -13.80 8.32
C HIS A 117 -19.72 -12.71 7.65
N ILE A 118 -19.67 -12.67 6.32
CA ILE A 118 -18.60 -11.98 5.57
C ILE A 118 -19.08 -10.70 4.87
N ASP A 119 -20.38 -10.59 4.60
CA ASP A 119 -20.89 -9.51 3.75
C ASP A 119 -21.03 -8.15 4.48
N ASP A 120 -21.16 -8.11 5.81
CA ASP A 120 -21.41 -6.84 6.54
C ASP A 120 -20.34 -6.42 7.58
N THR A 121 -19.42 -7.30 8.00
CA THR A 121 -18.63 -7.04 9.24
C THR A 121 -17.15 -6.70 9.04
N ARG A 122 -16.56 -6.95 7.86
CA ARG A 122 -15.15 -6.65 7.60
C ARG A 122 -14.99 -5.83 6.33
N ASP A 123 -14.29 -4.69 6.46
CA ASP A 123 -13.77 -3.83 5.39
C ASP A 123 -12.71 -4.55 4.53
N LEU A 124 -12.92 -5.84 4.24
CA LEU A 124 -12.00 -6.70 3.49
C LEU A 124 -11.83 -6.18 2.07
N GLY A 125 -10.58 -6.13 1.59
CA GLY A 125 -10.25 -5.51 0.31
C GLY A 125 -10.10 -4.00 0.42
N VAL A 126 -9.92 -3.45 1.62
CA VAL A 126 -9.81 -2.00 1.85
C VAL A 126 -8.66 -1.67 2.79
N ILE A 127 -7.86 -0.68 2.39
CA ILE A 127 -6.85 -0.01 3.22
C ILE A 127 -7.36 1.40 3.52
N LYS A 128 -7.50 1.76 4.80
CA LYS A 128 -7.93 3.11 5.24
C LYS A 128 -6.80 3.80 5.99
N LEU A 129 -6.54 5.05 5.63
CA LEU A 129 -5.74 5.98 6.40
C LEU A 129 -6.66 7.05 6.99
N HIS A 130 -6.80 7.04 8.31
CA HIS A 130 -7.50 8.08 9.05
C HIS A 130 -6.51 9.11 9.58
N LEU A 131 -6.68 10.37 9.19
CA LEU A 131 -5.94 11.49 9.75
C LEU A 131 -6.82 12.19 10.79
N TRP A 132 -6.35 12.21 12.04
CA TRP A 132 -7.01 12.86 13.16
C TRP A 132 -6.24 14.09 13.59
N LYS A 133 -6.95 15.19 13.83
CA LYS A 133 -6.39 16.34 14.54
C LYS A 133 -6.21 15.98 16.00
N ILE A 134 -5.03 16.26 16.53
CA ILE A 134 -4.72 15.97 17.93
C ILE A 134 -4.18 17.20 18.64
N GLN A 135 -4.44 17.26 19.95
CA GLN A 135 -3.76 18.18 20.84
C GLN A 135 -2.67 17.42 21.59
N VAL A 136 -1.41 17.81 21.35
CA VAL A 136 -0.24 17.25 22.01
C VAL A 136 -0.11 17.86 23.40
N MET A 137 0.01 16.99 24.41
CA MET A 137 0.23 17.38 25.81
C MET A 137 1.71 17.28 26.18
N HIS A 138 2.36 16.19 25.77
CA HIS A 138 3.76 15.94 26.09
C HIS A 138 4.42 15.06 25.04
N VAL A 139 5.72 15.28 24.83
CA VAL A 139 6.56 14.49 23.91
C VAL A 139 7.82 14.06 24.65
N THR A 140 8.08 12.76 24.67
CA THR A 140 9.28 12.16 25.28
C THR A 140 10.00 11.26 24.30
N SER A 141 11.31 11.09 24.47
CA SER A 141 12.07 10.09 23.73
C SER A 141 12.09 8.78 24.52
N ARG A 142 11.68 7.67 23.90
CA ARG A 142 11.81 6.32 24.48
C ARG A 142 11.99 5.25 23.42
N ILE A 143 12.49 4.09 23.83
CA ILE A 143 12.49 2.89 22.98
C ILE A 143 11.04 2.47 22.73
N GLN A 144 10.70 2.14 21.49
CA GLN A 144 9.38 1.65 21.12
C GLN A 144 9.10 0.32 21.82
N GLY A 145 8.18 0.32 22.79
CA GLY A 145 7.68 -0.91 23.40
C GLY A 145 6.75 -1.68 22.46
N HIS A 146 6.62 -2.98 22.70
CA HIS A 146 5.61 -3.81 22.06
C HIS A 146 4.35 -3.93 22.94
N GLU A 147 3.19 -3.60 22.39
CA GLU A 147 1.89 -3.85 23.03
C GLU A 147 1.39 -5.21 22.58
N ALA A 148 1.44 -6.20 23.47
CA ALA A 148 0.91 -7.54 23.19
C ALA A 148 -0.61 -7.50 22.99
N GLY A 149 -1.12 -8.35 22.09
CA GLY A 149 -2.57 -8.56 21.91
C GLY A 149 -3.24 -7.75 20.80
N ARG A 150 -2.49 -7.18 19.85
CA ARG A 150 -3.11 -6.62 18.62
C ARG A 150 -3.68 -7.74 17.75
N GLN A 151 -4.86 -7.46 17.17
CA GLN A 151 -5.52 -8.36 16.22
C GLN A 151 -4.61 -8.67 15.03
N THR A 152 -4.58 -9.94 14.64
CA THR A 152 -3.74 -10.44 13.54
C THR A 152 -4.48 -10.30 12.20
N LEU A 153 -3.76 -9.91 11.15
CA LEU A 153 -4.17 -10.10 9.76
C LEU A 153 -4.07 -11.60 9.44
N GLU A 154 -5.08 -12.38 9.86
CA GLU A 154 -5.14 -13.83 9.63
C GLU A 154 -5.78 -14.15 8.28
N ALA A 155 -5.50 -15.36 7.79
CA ALA A 155 -6.05 -15.88 6.55
C ALA A 155 -7.59 -15.75 6.56
N GLN A 156 -8.12 -15.09 5.54
CA GLN A 156 -9.56 -14.91 5.37
C GLN A 156 -10.08 -15.99 4.42
N VAL A 157 -11.08 -16.74 4.87
CA VAL A 157 -11.85 -17.69 4.04
C VAL A 157 -13.18 -17.04 3.69
N VAL A 158 -13.54 -16.99 2.42
CA VAL A 158 -14.84 -16.49 1.95
C VAL A 158 -15.62 -17.56 1.22
N HIS A 159 -16.95 -17.45 1.23
CA HIS A 159 -17.77 -18.35 0.43
C HIS A 159 -17.59 -18.07 -1.08
N GLU A 160 -17.60 -19.10 -1.92
CA GLU A 160 -17.40 -18.99 -3.38
C GLU A 160 -18.40 -18.05 -4.09
N ARG A 161 -19.62 -17.92 -3.55
CA ARG A 161 -20.66 -17.03 -4.09
C ARG A 161 -20.53 -15.58 -3.63
N SER A 162 -19.59 -15.27 -2.73
CA SER A 162 -19.35 -13.89 -2.29
C SER A 162 -18.81 -13.04 -3.43
N LYS A 163 -19.18 -11.75 -3.46
CA LYS A 163 -18.56 -10.75 -4.37
C LYS A 163 -17.06 -10.53 -4.10
N LYS A 164 -16.50 -11.19 -3.08
CA LYS A 164 -15.07 -11.20 -2.70
C LYS A 164 -14.37 -12.49 -3.16
N ALA A 165 -15.08 -13.46 -3.73
CA ALA A 165 -14.48 -14.66 -4.30
C ALA A 165 -13.51 -14.29 -5.44
N GLY A 166 -12.32 -14.90 -5.44
CA GLY A 166 -11.24 -14.58 -6.38
C GLY A 166 -10.50 -13.27 -6.11
N SER A 167 -10.83 -12.54 -5.03
CA SER A 167 -10.13 -11.32 -4.63
C SER A 167 -8.89 -11.62 -3.77
N HIS A 168 -8.13 -10.58 -3.44
CA HIS A 168 -7.04 -10.64 -2.47
C HIS A 168 -7.50 -10.16 -1.08
N HIS A 169 -6.77 -10.61 -0.05
CA HIS A 169 -6.74 -10.06 1.30
C HIS A 169 -5.30 -9.66 1.65
N VAL A 170 -5.07 -9.06 2.82
CA VAL A 170 -3.72 -8.87 3.36
C VAL A 170 -3.45 -9.88 4.46
N GLN A 171 -2.24 -10.44 4.41
CA GLN A 171 -1.65 -11.21 5.50
C GLN A 171 -0.29 -10.65 5.88
N PHE A 172 0.23 -11.10 7.02
CA PHE A 172 1.60 -10.83 7.39
C PHE A 172 2.58 -11.75 6.64
N GLY A 173 3.64 -11.18 6.10
CA GLY A 173 4.77 -11.91 5.51
C GLY A 173 5.58 -12.68 6.57
N GLU A 174 6.75 -13.17 6.16
CA GLU A 174 7.70 -13.82 7.07
C GLU A 174 8.18 -12.86 8.16
N GLU A 175 8.38 -13.40 9.37
CA GLU A 175 8.90 -12.64 10.50
C GLU A 175 10.42 -12.48 10.39
N TYR A 176 10.90 -11.27 10.63
CA TYR A 176 12.33 -10.96 10.64
C TYR A 176 12.73 -10.08 11.82
N ILE A 177 14.00 -10.17 12.19
CA ILE A 177 14.57 -9.44 13.32
C ILE A 177 14.70 -7.95 12.95
N SER A 178 14.16 -7.10 13.82
CA SER A 178 14.27 -5.65 13.74
C SER A 178 14.21 -5.05 15.15
N PRO A 179 15.35 -4.59 15.70
CA PRO A 179 15.40 -3.95 17.01
C PRO A 179 14.42 -2.78 17.14
N ALA A 180 13.89 -2.57 18.34
CA ALA A 180 13.02 -1.44 18.63
C ALA A 180 13.75 -0.10 18.40
N PRO A 181 13.22 0.80 17.54
CA PRO A 181 13.79 2.12 17.38
C PRO A 181 13.52 2.99 18.60
N VAL A 182 14.32 4.04 18.77
CA VAL A 182 13.95 5.18 19.62
C VAL A 182 12.91 6.01 18.87
N ILE A 183 11.81 6.33 19.55
CA ILE A 183 10.68 7.07 18.99
C ILE A 183 10.32 8.27 19.88
N ASP A 184 9.63 9.25 19.29
CA ASP A 184 8.90 10.24 20.05
C ASP A 184 7.60 9.60 20.57
N ALA A 185 7.55 9.32 21.87
CA ALA A 185 6.32 8.95 22.54
C ALA A 185 5.52 10.20 22.87
N VAL A 186 4.37 10.30 22.23
CA VAL A 186 3.48 11.47 22.31
C VAL A 186 2.27 11.11 23.16
N GLN A 187 2.06 11.88 24.22
CA GLN A 187 0.78 11.92 24.92
C GLN A 187 -0.08 12.99 24.26
N ALA A 188 -1.21 12.58 23.68
CA ALA A 188 -2.13 13.46 22.98
C ALA A 188 -3.58 13.03 23.16
N ARG A 189 -4.50 13.94 22.86
CA ARG A 189 -5.94 13.65 22.72
C ARG A 189 -6.42 14.02 21.32
N GLU A 190 -7.34 13.23 20.78
CA GLU A 190 -8.08 13.61 19.57
C GLU A 190 -8.96 14.81 19.87
N ILE A 191 -9.06 15.74 18.90
CA ILE A 191 -9.86 16.95 19.04
C ILE A 191 -11.31 16.68 18.62
N ASP A 192 -11.50 15.87 17.58
CA ASP A 192 -12.79 15.60 16.94
C ASP A 192 -13.28 14.18 17.22
N VAL A 193 -14.59 13.96 17.11
CA VAL A 193 -15.24 12.63 17.29
C VAL A 193 -15.05 11.73 16.06
N LYS A 194 -14.73 12.32 14.90
CA LYS A 194 -14.51 11.62 13.63
C LYS A 194 -13.18 12.02 13.01
N PRO A 195 -12.59 11.20 12.12
CA PRO A 195 -11.39 11.57 11.38
C PRO A 195 -11.59 12.90 10.66
N TYR A 196 -10.53 13.71 10.64
CA TYR A 196 -10.51 14.96 9.90
C TYR A 196 -10.47 14.71 8.39
N LEU A 197 -9.74 13.68 7.97
CA LEU A 197 -9.62 13.24 6.58
C LEU A 197 -9.41 11.72 6.53
N THR A 198 -10.07 11.07 5.58
CA THR A 198 -9.91 9.64 5.31
C THR A 198 -9.49 9.44 3.86
N PHE A 199 -8.39 8.71 3.66
CA PHE A 199 -8.04 8.12 2.37
C PHE A 199 -8.37 6.63 2.40
N GLU A 200 -9.10 6.16 1.41
CA GLU A 200 -9.55 4.79 1.28
C GLU A 200 -9.05 4.20 -0.05
N PHE A 201 -8.24 3.16 0.04
CA PHE A 201 -7.72 2.41 -1.10
C PHE A 201 -8.41 1.05 -1.12
N LYS A 202 -9.38 0.90 -2.02
CA LYS A 202 -9.97 -0.41 -2.31
C LYS A 202 -9.02 -1.17 -3.21
N TYR A 203 -8.74 -2.42 -2.91
CA TYR A 203 -7.76 -3.19 -3.66
C TYR A 203 -8.33 -4.52 -4.15
N ARG A 204 -8.01 -4.87 -5.40
CA ARG A 204 -8.37 -6.12 -6.08
C ARG A 204 -7.32 -6.48 -7.13
N PRO A 205 -7.20 -7.76 -7.53
CA PRO A 205 -6.43 -8.15 -8.70
C PRO A 205 -6.77 -7.27 -9.91
N LEU A 206 -5.77 -6.91 -10.71
CA LEU A 206 -5.96 -6.05 -11.90
C LEU A 206 -7.00 -6.64 -12.86
N ASP A 207 -6.98 -7.94 -13.09
CA ASP A 207 -7.94 -8.62 -13.96
C ASP A 207 -9.40 -8.42 -13.50
N LEU A 208 -9.64 -8.38 -12.19
CA LEU A 208 -10.97 -8.09 -11.64
C LEU A 208 -11.32 -6.61 -11.77
N LEU A 209 -10.36 -5.69 -11.68
CA LEU A 209 -10.62 -4.27 -11.95
C LEU A 209 -10.97 -4.05 -13.42
N ILE A 210 -10.29 -4.74 -14.33
CA ILE A 210 -10.56 -4.71 -15.77
C ILE A 210 -11.94 -5.33 -16.08
N ALA A 211 -12.26 -6.48 -15.49
CA ALA A 211 -13.53 -7.17 -15.70
C ALA A 211 -14.74 -6.38 -15.18
N ASN A 212 -14.54 -5.53 -14.17
CA ASN A 212 -15.55 -4.64 -13.61
C ASN A 212 -15.56 -3.23 -14.25
N ASP A 213 -14.84 -3.04 -15.36
CA ASP A 213 -14.71 -1.76 -16.08
C ASP A 213 -14.19 -0.59 -15.19
N ILE A 214 -13.39 -0.89 -14.16
CA ILE A 214 -12.75 0.08 -13.27
C ILE A 214 -11.38 0.48 -13.82
N ALA A 215 -10.60 -0.50 -14.28
CA ALA A 215 -9.30 -0.28 -14.91
C ALA A 215 -9.41 -0.47 -16.43
N PRO A 216 -8.63 0.27 -17.24
CA PRO A 216 -8.66 0.11 -18.68
C PRO A 216 -8.16 -1.27 -19.08
N LYS A 217 -8.83 -1.89 -20.06
CA LYS A 217 -8.27 -3.05 -20.78
C LYS A 217 -7.01 -2.56 -21.48
N VAL A 218 -5.85 -3.03 -21.06
CA VAL A 218 -4.63 -2.86 -21.85
C VAL A 218 -4.84 -3.69 -23.12
N LEU A 219 -5.32 -3.04 -24.17
CA LEU A 219 -5.27 -3.59 -25.51
C LEU A 219 -3.80 -3.58 -25.89
N TYR A 220 -3.07 -4.65 -25.56
CA TYR A 220 -1.96 -5.01 -26.40
C TYR A 220 -2.58 -5.34 -27.75
N THR A 221 -2.70 -4.34 -28.62
CA THR A 221 -2.57 -4.61 -30.05
C THR A 221 -1.26 -5.37 -30.15
N LEU A 222 -1.35 -6.68 -30.36
CA LEU A 222 -0.28 -7.45 -30.96
C LEU A 222 0.20 -6.59 -32.12
N SER A 223 1.33 -5.93 -31.94
CA SER A 223 1.99 -5.29 -33.07
C SER A 223 2.17 -6.44 -34.06
N PRO A 224 1.72 -6.32 -35.32
CA PRO A 224 1.99 -7.36 -36.29
C PRO A 224 3.50 -7.56 -36.25
N THR A 225 3.91 -8.80 -35.98
CA THR A 225 5.31 -9.25 -36.10
C THR A 225 5.86 -8.58 -37.36
N PRO A 226 6.95 -7.78 -37.30
CA PRO A 226 7.56 -7.28 -38.52
C PRO A 226 7.84 -8.51 -39.37
N ALA A 227 7.25 -8.55 -40.57
CA ALA A 227 7.59 -9.59 -41.51
C ALA A 227 9.11 -9.52 -41.71
N LEU A 228 9.76 -10.69 -41.80
CA LEU A 228 11.20 -10.82 -42.01
C LEU A 228 11.72 -10.09 -43.27
N SER A 229 10.84 -9.48 -44.05
CA SER A 229 11.09 -8.70 -45.26
C SER A 229 11.49 -7.24 -45.02
N ASP A 230 11.35 -6.70 -43.80
CA ASP A 230 11.67 -5.29 -43.50
C ASP A 230 13.04 -5.07 -42.84
N LEU A 231 13.90 -6.10 -42.82
CA LEU A 231 15.30 -5.90 -42.48
C LEU A 231 16.02 -5.26 -43.68
N PRO A 232 16.74 -4.13 -43.50
CA PRO A 232 17.63 -3.64 -44.55
C PRO A 232 18.67 -4.71 -44.82
N GLN A 233 18.81 -5.12 -46.09
CA GLN A 233 19.98 -5.88 -46.51
C GLN A 233 21.16 -4.93 -46.49
N ASP A 234 21.99 -5.02 -45.44
CA ASP A 234 23.29 -4.35 -45.41
C ASP A 234 24.19 -4.98 -46.47
N SER A 235 24.20 -4.34 -47.65
CA SER A 235 25.25 -4.49 -48.65
C SER A 235 26.42 -3.59 -48.25
N ASN A 236 27.37 -4.12 -47.46
CA ASN A 236 28.80 -3.82 -47.52
C ASN A 236 29.51 -4.41 -46.30
N PHE A 237 30.08 -5.60 -46.48
CA PHE A 237 31.25 -6.04 -45.72
C PHE A 237 32.19 -6.71 -46.72
N ASP A 238 32.83 -5.88 -47.55
CA ASP A 238 34.13 -6.20 -48.12
C ASP A 238 35.12 -5.18 -47.54
N ASP A 239 36.33 -5.67 -47.27
CA ASP A 239 37.50 -5.00 -46.70
C ASP A 239 37.49 -4.69 -45.20
N VAL A 240 38.04 -5.62 -44.39
CA VAL A 240 39.33 -5.39 -43.69
C VAL A 240 40.09 -6.70 -43.55
N GLN A 241 41.36 -6.62 -43.91
CA GLN A 241 42.36 -7.66 -44.09
C GLN A 241 42.71 -8.50 -42.86
N GLU A 242 42.90 -9.77 -43.16
CA GLU A 242 43.87 -10.73 -42.63
C GLU A 242 45.16 -10.07 -42.07
N ILE A 243 45.46 -10.28 -40.79
CA ILE A 243 46.85 -10.36 -40.33
C ILE A 243 46.95 -11.56 -39.39
N SER A 244 47.60 -12.61 -39.89
CA SER A 244 48.03 -13.76 -39.12
C SER A 244 49.54 -13.67 -38.85
N HIS A 245 49.92 -14.04 -37.62
CA HIS A 245 51.24 -14.52 -37.14
C HIS A 245 52.50 -13.66 -37.31
N LEU A 246 53.21 -13.38 -36.19
CA LEU A 246 54.43 -14.12 -35.79
C LEU A 246 55.07 -13.59 -34.49
N GLU A 247 55.81 -14.52 -33.88
CA GLU A 247 56.59 -14.55 -32.62
C GLU A 247 57.57 -13.37 -32.40
N VAL A 248 57.86 -12.99 -31.15
CA VAL A 248 58.95 -13.48 -30.24
C VAL A 248 58.61 -13.07 -28.81
#